data_AF-A0A538N9M4-F1
#
_entry.id   AF-A0A538N9M4-F1
#
_cell.length_a   1.000
_cell.length_b   1.000
_cell.length_c   1.000
_cell.angle_alpha   90.00
_cell.angle_beta   90.00
_cell.angle_gamma   90.00
#
_symmetry.space_group_name_H-M   'P 1'
#
loop_
_entity.id
_entity.type
_entity.pdbx_description
1 polymer ?
#
loop_
_entity_poly.entity_id
_entity_poly.type
_entity_poly.pdbx_seq_one_letter_code
_entity_poly.pdbx_strand_id
1 'polypeptide(L)'
;MAPRTSRSAAETEKIRVALGARRDELKEEYEATISEITELQRDRLTDSAGDDQADTGTKTFEREQEISLANSILERVTQVERALERLDEGSYGWCERCGNPIPVERLAAFPSATLCVTCKQLEERR
;
A
#
# COMPACT_ATOMS: atom_id res chain seq x y z
N MET A 1 2.61 32.55 -9.92
CA MET A 1 2.48 31.07 -9.94
C MET A 1 1.34 30.74 -10.87
N ALA A 2 1.59 30.01 -11.97
CA ALA A 2 0.51 29.54 -12.84
C ALA A 2 -0.44 28.67 -12.00
N PRO A 3 -1.77 28.85 -12.11
CA PRO A 3 -2.71 28.00 -11.40
C PRO A 3 -2.47 26.56 -11.86
N ARG A 4 -2.24 25.63 -10.92
CA ARG A 4 -2.23 24.20 -11.23
C ARG A 4 -3.61 23.91 -11.81
N THR A 5 -3.72 23.82 -13.12
CA THR A 5 -5.00 23.56 -13.79
C THR A 5 -5.49 22.24 -13.28
N SER A 6 -6.58 22.24 -12.52
CA SER A 6 -7.21 21.04 -11.96
C SER A 6 -7.32 19.97 -13.05
N ARG A 7 -6.97 18.71 -12.74
CA ARG A 7 -7.20 17.59 -13.67
C ARG A 7 -8.67 17.57 -14.07
N SER A 8 -8.96 17.10 -15.27
CA SER A 8 -10.36 16.99 -15.70
C SER A 8 -11.14 16.09 -14.74
N ALA A 9 -12.43 16.37 -14.54
CA ALA A 9 -13.28 15.54 -13.67
C ALA A 9 -13.25 14.05 -14.09
N ALA A 10 -13.15 13.79 -15.40
CA ALA A 10 -13.02 12.44 -15.94
C ALA A 10 -11.70 11.75 -15.54
N GLU A 11 -10.58 12.47 -15.49
CA GLU A 11 -9.31 11.90 -15.01
C GLU A 11 -9.32 11.65 -13.51
N THR A 12 -9.86 12.59 -12.73
CA THR A 12 -10.03 12.44 -11.28
C THR A 12 -10.87 11.20 -10.97
N GLU A 13 -11.96 10.99 -11.70
CA GLU A 13 -12.80 9.81 -11.50
C GLU A 13 -12.08 8.51 -11.85
N LYS A 14 -11.31 8.48 -12.95
CA LYS A 14 -10.49 7.31 -13.28
C LYS A 14 -9.48 6.97 -12.18
N ILE A 15 -8.84 7.97 -11.59
CA ILE A 15 -7.90 7.78 -10.48
C ILE A 15 -8.64 7.26 -9.25
N ARG A 16 -9.80 7.83 -8.92
CA ARG A 16 -10.63 7.41 -7.78
C ARG A 16 -11.03 5.94 -7.90
N VAL A 17 -11.53 5.53 -9.06
CA VAL A 17 -11.93 4.14 -9.32
C VAL A 17 -10.73 3.21 -9.20
N ALA A 18 -9.59 3.57 -9.79
CA ALA A 18 -8.39 2.74 -9.74
C ALA A 18 -7.83 2.60 -8.31
N LEU A 19 -7.76 3.70 -7.55
CA LEU A 19 -7.33 3.67 -6.14
C LEU A 19 -8.33 2.93 -5.25
N GLY A 20 -9.64 3.09 -5.49
CA GLY A 20 -10.69 2.37 -4.78
C GLY A 20 -10.55 0.86 -4.94
N ALA A 21 -10.44 0.38 -6.19
CA ALA A 21 -10.21 -1.03 -6.48
C ALA A 21 -8.92 -1.54 -5.80
N ARG A 22 -7.84 -0.75 -5.86
CA ARG A 22 -6.57 -1.13 -5.24
C ARG A 22 -6.64 -1.23 -3.72
N ARG A 23 -7.37 -0.33 -3.07
CA ARG A 23 -7.63 -0.38 -1.62
C ARG A 23 -8.39 -1.65 -1.27
N ASP A 24 -9.42 -1.98 -2.04
CA ASP A 24 -10.29 -3.13 -1.75
C ASP A 24 -9.50 -4.44 -1.87
N GLU A 25 -8.70 -4.59 -2.94
CA GLU A 25 -7.74 -5.71 -3.09
C GLU A 25 -6.78 -5.83 -1.90
N LEU A 26 -6.17 -4.72 -1.46
CA LEU A 26 -5.23 -4.72 -0.34
C LEU A 26 -5.91 -5.05 1.00
N LYS A 27 -7.18 -4.67 1.17
CA LYS A 27 -7.96 -5.01 2.38
C LYS A 27 -8.28 -6.50 2.41
N GLU A 28 -8.67 -7.08 1.28
CA GLU A 28 -8.85 -8.52 1.16
C GLU A 28 -7.54 -9.29 1.44
N GLU A 29 -6.41 -8.83 0.88
CA GLU A 29 -5.08 -9.38 1.15
C GLU A 29 -4.75 -9.31 2.64
N TYR A 30 -4.99 -8.16 3.28
CA TYR A 30 -4.75 -7.97 4.72
C TYR A 30 -5.62 -8.90 5.59
N GLU A 31 -6.91 -9.01 5.28
CA GLU A 31 -7.84 -9.88 6.01
C GLU A 31 -7.42 -11.35 5.92
N ALA A 32 -6.98 -11.80 4.74
CA ALA A 32 -6.46 -13.15 4.54
C ALA A 32 -5.20 -13.40 5.40
N THR A 33 -4.22 -12.48 5.40
CA THR A 33 -3.00 -12.61 6.22
C THR A 33 -3.33 -12.62 7.72
N ILE A 34 -4.26 -11.79 8.17
CA ILE A 34 -4.70 -11.79 9.58
C ILE A 34 -5.38 -13.10 9.96
N SER A 35 -6.16 -13.70 9.05
CA SER A 35 -6.76 -15.01 9.26
C SER A 35 -5.69 -16.10 9.43
N GLU A 36 -4.69 -16.15 8.56
CA GLU A 36 -3.56 -17.10 8.67
C GLU A 36 -2.80 -16.95 9.99
N ILE A 37 -2.49 -15.71 10.40
CA ILE A 37 -1.85 -15.44 11.70
C ILE A 37 -2.68 -15.99 12.86
N THR A 38 -4.01 -15.85 12.78
CA THR A 38 -4.94 -16.31 13.83
C THR A 38 -5.01 -17.84 13.88
N GLU A 39 -4.94 -18.51 12.72
CA GLU A 39 -4.90 -19.98 12.64
C GLU A 39 -3.59 -20.53 13.21
N LEU A 40 -2.44 -19.95 12.83
CA LEU A 40 -1.13 -20.29 13.40
C LEU A 40 -1.09 -20.11 14.93
N GLN A 41 -1.82 -19.13 15.46
CA GLN A 41 -1.95 -18.94 16.91
C GLN A 41 -2.78 -20.04 17.59
N ARG A 42 -3.85 -20.53 16.95
CA ARG A 42 -4.66 -21.63 17.49
C ARG A 42 -3.89 -22.94 17.51
N ASP A 43 -3.16 -23.25 16.44
CA ASP A 43 -2.41 -24.50 16.32
C ASP A 43 -1.37 -24.65 17.44
N ARG A 44 -0.74 -23.55 17.88
CA ARG A 44 0.14 -23.57 19.07
C ARG A 44 -0.56 -23.93 20.37
N LEU A 45 -1.79 -23.46 20.58
CA LEU A 45 -2.53 -23.76 21.80
C LEU A 45 -2.94 -25.24 21.87
N THR A 46 -3.07 -25.90 20.71
CA THR A 46 -3.39 -27.33 20.61
C THR A 46 -2.17 -28.25 20.67
N ASP A 47 -0.99 -27.77 20.24
CA ASP A 47 0.22 -28.60 20.04
C ASP A 47 1.30 -28.41 21.13
N SER A 48 0.95 -27.79 22.27
CA SER A 48 1.92 -27.40 23.31
C SER A 48 2.51 -28.56 24.12
N ALA A 49 2.09 -29.80 23.88
CA ALA A 49 2.52 -30.98 24.61
C ALA A 49 3.63 -31.74 23.85
N GLY A 50 4.76 -31.09 23.61
CA GLY A 50 5.89 -31.75 22.94
C GLY A 50 6.91 -30.83 22.28
N ASP A 51 6.61 -29.55 22.07
CA ASP A 51 7.53 -28.61 21.43
C ASP A 51 8.87 -28.52 22.18
N ASP A 52 9.95 -28.76 21.46
CA ASP A 52 11.29 -28.44 21.95
C ASP A 52 11.60 -26.94 21.76
N GLN A 53 12.77 -26.52 22.25
CA GLN A 53 13.20 -25.12 22.16
C GLN A 53 13.41 -24.66 20.71
N ALA A 54 13.74 -25.57 19.79
CA ALA A 54 13.94 -25.26 18.37
C ALA A 54 12.58 -25.09 17.65
N ASP A 55 11.59 -25.93 17.97
CA ASP A 55 10.22 -25.81 17.45
C ASP A 55 9.56 -24.50 17.89
N THR A 56 9.75 -24.14 19.17
CA THR A 56 9.23 -22.88 19.73
C THR A 56 9.85 -21.65 19.06
N GLY A 57 11.16 -21.70 18.77
CA GLY A 57 11.89 -20.63 18.09
C GLY A 57 11.42 -20.44 16.64
N THR A 58 11.30 -21.54 15.90
CA THR A 58 10.87 -21.54 14.49
C THR A 58 9.47 -20.98 14.32
N LYS A 59 8.50 -21.49 15.10
CA LYS A 59 7.12 -21.00 15.09
C LYS A 59 7.07 -19.49 15.38
N THR A 60 7.88 -19.00 16.33
CA THR A 60 7.94 -17.58 16.71
C THR A 60 8.46 -16.71 15.57
N PHE A 61 9.51 -17.14 14.90
CA PHE A 61 10.04 -16.43 13.73
C PHE A 61 9.02 -16.35 12.58
N GLU A 62 8.34 -17.44 12.26
CA GLU A 62 7.28 -17.47 11.23
C GLU A 62 6.18 -16.45 11.55
N ARG A 63 5.72 -16.40 12.81
CA ARG A 63 4.72 -15.42 13.23
C ARG A 63 5.20 -13.98 13.10
N GLU A 64 6.44 -13.69 13.46
CA GLU A 64 6.99 -12.34 13.32
C GLU A 64 7.08 -11.92 11.85
N GLN A 65 7.40 -12.87 10.96
CA GLN A 65 7.37 -12.66 9.51
C GLN A 65 5.96 -12.32 9.02
N GLU A 66 4.95 -13.11 9.41
CA GLU A 66 3.56 -12.86 9.02
C GLU A 66 3.02 -11.53 9.54
N ILE A 67 3.32 -11.17 10.79
CA ILE A 67 2.96 -9.86 11.36
C ILE A 67 3.64 -8.73 10.57
N SER A 68 4.89 -8.91 10.19
CA SER A 68 5.62 -7.92 9.39
C SER A 68 5.00 -7.74 8.00
N LEU A 69 4.55 -8.84 7.38
CA LEU A 69 3.81 -8.82 6.12
C LEU A 69 2.48 -8.07 6.27
N ALA A 70 1.68 -8.42 7.27
CA ALA A 70 0.39 -7.76 7.54
C ALA A 70 0.55 -6.26 7.76
N ASN A 71 1.56 -5.84 8.52
CA ASN A 71 1.87 -4.42 8.74
C ASN A 71 2.24 -3.71 7.43
N SER A 72 3.01 -4.36 6.55
CA SER A 72 3.35 -3.80 5.23
C SER A 72 2.12 -3.63 4.33
N ILE A 73 1.19 -4.59 4.35
CA ILE A 73 -0.07 -4.49 3.61
C ILE A 73 -0.92 -3.33 4.16
N LEU A 74 -1.04 -3.23 5.49
CA LEU A 74 -1.79 -2.14 6.14
C LEU A 74 -1.19 -0.76 5.81
N GLU A 75 0.13 -0.64 5.74
CA GLU A 75 0.78 0.60 5.31
C GLU A 75 0.40 0.95 3.86
N ARG A 76 0.37 -0.04 2.96
CA ARG A 76 -0.08 0.16 1.57
C ARG A 76 -1.54 0.59 1.50
N VAL A 77 -2.43 0.01 2.31
CA VAL A 77 -3.84 0.46 2.44
C VAL A 77 -3.88 1.93 2.85
N THR A 78 -3.14 2.29 3.89
CA THR A 78 -3.07 3.67 4.40
C THR A 78 -2.56 4.65 3.33
N GLN A 79 -1.58 4.24 2.52
CA GLN A 79 -1.08 5.06 1.40
C GLN A 79 -2.16 5.31 0.34
N VAL A 80 -2.98 4.30 0.02
CA VAL A 80 -4.10 4.45 -0.93
C VAL A 80 -5.18 5.36 -0.35
N GLU A 81 -5.54 5.20 0.92
CA GLU A 81 -6.55 6.01 1.58
C GLU A 81 -6.14 7.50 1.61
N ARG A 82 -4.87 7.79 1.96
CA ARG A 82 -4.32 9.15 1.86
C ARG A 82 -4.31 9.70 0.44
N ALA A 83 -4.08 8.86 -0.56
CA ALA A 83 -4.12 9.27 -1.96
C ALA A 83 -5.55 9.66 -2.38
N LEU A 84 -6.57 8.92 -1.93
CA LEU A 84 -7.98 9.25 -2.13
C LEU A 84 -8.37 10.57 -1.44
N GLU A 85 -7.96 10.78 -0.18
CA GLU A 85 -8.19 12.04 0.54
C GLU A 85 -7.61 13.25 -0.22
N ARG A 86 -6.35 13.15 -0.64
CA ARG A 86 -5.68 14.21 -1.43
C ARG A 86 -6.33 14.41 -2.79
N LEU A 87 -6.93 13.38 -3.37
CA LEU A 87 -7.66 13.48 -4.63
C LEU A 87 -8.94 14.29 -4.45
N ASP A 88 -9.65 14.10 -3.34
CA ASP A 88 -10.85 14.86 -2.99
C ASP A 88 -10.52 16.33 -2.65
N GLU A 89 -9.35 16.58 -2.04
CA GLU A 89 -8.81 17.94 -1.84
C GLU A 89 -8.31 18.60 -3.14
N GLY A 90 -8.17 17.85 -4.23
CA GLY A 90 -7.61 18.33 -5.50
C GLY A 90 -6.08 18.52 -5.50
N SER A 91 -5.38 18.04 -4.48
CA SER A 91 -3.92 18.18 -4.30
C SER A 91 -3.12 16.98 -4.83
N TYR A 92 -3.80 15.95 -5.35
CA TYR A 92 -3.19 14.70 -5.80
C TYR A 92 -2.91 14.64 -7.31
N GLY A 93 -1.90 13.83 -7.68
CA GLY A 93 -1.61 13.48 -9.06
C GLY A 93 -0.70 14.45 -9.82
N TRP A 94 0.05 15.30 -9.11
CA TRP A 94 1.00 16.25 -9.68
C TRP A 94 2.42 15.98 -9.19
N CYS A 95 3.39 16.08 -10.10
CA CYS A 95 4.80 15.93 -9.76
C CYS A 95 5.25 17.08 -8.86
N GLU A 96 5.84 16.77 -7.71
CA GLU A 96 6.36 17.78 -6.77
C GLU A 96 7.57 18.54 -7.33
N ARG A 97 8.32 17.94 -8.26
CA ARG A 97 9.52 18.54 -8.84
C ARG A 97 9.26 19.44 -10.04
N CYS A 98 8.41 19.03 -10.98
CA CYS A 98 8.19 19.77 -12.23
C CYS A 98 6.75 20.29 -12.40
N GLY A 99 5.84 19.93 -11.50
CA GLY A 99 4.44 20.37 -11.57
C GLY A 99 3.60 19.69 -12.65
N ASN A 100 4.18 18.81 -13.49
CA ASN A 100 3.44 18.09 -14.52
C ASN A 100 2.52 17.00 -13.92
N PRO A 101 1.43 16.64 -14.62
CA PRO A 101 0.55 15.56 -14.15
C PRO A 101 1.30 14.23 -14.14
N ILE A 102 1.10 13.45 -13.09
CA ILE A 102 1.61 12.08 -12.98
C ILE A 102 0.63 11.16 -13.71
N PRO A 103 1.10 10.26 -14.60
CA PRO A 103 0.23 9.32 -15.32
C PRO A 103 -0.70 8.55 -14.38
N VAL A 104 -1.95 8.36 -14.81
CA VAL A 104 -2.99 7.68 -14.00
C VAL A 104 -2.56 6.26 -13.65
N GLU A 105 -1.97 5.56 -14.61
CA GLU A 105 -1.45 4.19 -14.48
C GLU A 105 -0.36 4.12 -13.41
N ARG A 106 0.48 5.16 -13.31
CA ARG A 106 1.53 5.23 -12.28
C ARG A 106 0.94 5.48 -10.90
N LEU A 107 -0.09 6.33 -10.79
CA LEU A 107 -0.76 6.59 -9.50
C LEU A 107 -1.57 5.38 -9.03
N ALA A 108 -2.17 4.64 -9.96
CA ALA A 108 -2.86 3.39 -9.68
C ALA A 108 -1.89 2.32 -9.15
N ALA A 109 -0.72 2.16 -9.78
CA ALA A 109 0.29 1.20 -9.34
C ALA A 109 1.05 1.63 -8.08
N PHE A 110 1.33 2.93 -7.95
CA PHE A 110 2.10 3.52 -6.87
C PHE A 110 1.37 4.75 -6.27
N PRO A 111 0.41 4.53 -5.35
CA PRO A 111 -0.40 5.60 -4.75
C PRO A 111 0.43 6.66 -4.01
N SER A 112 1.59 6.27 -3.47
CA SER A 112 2.55 7.15 -2.79
C SER A 112 3.48 7.92 -3.75
N ALA A 113 3.35 7.75 -5.07
CA ALA A 113 4.22 8.41 -6.04
C ALA A 113 4.03 9.94 -6.03
N THR A 114 5.07 10.66 -5.65
CA THR A 114 5.12 12.13 -5.66
C THR A 114 5.80 12.73 -6.90
N LEU A 115 6.49 11.90 -7.69
CA LEU A 115 7.25 12.31 -8.87
C LEU A 115 6.74 11.64 -10.15
N CYS A 116 6.76 12.39 -11.26
CA CYS A 116 6.56 11.81 -12.60
C CYS A 116 7.75 10.92 -13.00
N VAL A 117 7.53 10.06 -14.01
CA VAL A 117 8.53 9.09 -14.48
C VAL A 117 9.86 9.76 -14.81
N THR A 118 9.83 10.87 -15.58
CA THR A 118 11.04 11.60 -15.98
C THR A 118 11.79 12.17 -14.77
N CYS A 119 11.09 12.74 -13.80
CA CYS A 119 11.71 13.29 -12.59
C CYS A 119 12.28 12.20 -11.69
N LYS A 120 11.63 11.04 -11.63
CA LYS A 120 12.11 9.90 -10.85
C LYS A 120 13.38 9.30 -11.46
N GLN A 121 13.42 9.12 -12.78
CA GLN A 121 14.62 8.65 -13.48
C GLN A 121 15.82 9.59 -13.31
N LEU A 122 15.59 10.91 -13.24
CA LEU A 122 16.65 11.88 -12.98
C LEU A 122 17.18 11.85 -11.55
N GLU A 123 16.36 11.43 -10.58
CA GLU A 123 16.76 11.27 -9.18
C GLU A 123 17.60 10.01 -8.98
N GLU A 124 17.19 8.89 -9.58
CA GLU A 124 17.87 7.59 -9.47
C GLU A 124 19.24 7.54 -10.16
N ARG A 125 19.49 8.45 -11.10
CA ARG A 125 20.78 8.56 -11.82
C ARG A 125 21.82 9.38 -11.07
N ARG A 126 21.56 9.76 -9.83
CA ARG A 126 22.38 10.67 -9.02
C ARG A 126 22.98 9.94 -7.83
#